data_AF-A0A7G2CN22-F1
#
_entry.id   AF-A0A7G2CN22-F1
#
_cell.length_a   1.000
_cell.length_b   1.000
_cell.length_c   1.000
_cell.angle_alpha   90.00
_cell.angle_beta   90.00
_cell.angle_gamma   90.00
#
_symmetry.space_group_name_H-M   'P 1'
#
loop_
_entity.id
_entity.type
_entity.pdbx_description
1 polymer ?
#
loop_
_entity_poly.entity_id
_entity_poly.type
_entity_poly.pdbx_seq_one_letter_code
_entity_poly.pdbx_strand_id
1 'polypeptide(L)'
;MFPFHHLSDYMDYFGGSPPLALSAVNSHGRECGECHQRGILGCTVATEGYETRRVIRMGSSDIGRAEHAQWWMERQRDYSLQTAVEFNGAESLGDIAGWVDLAHLLSESEVGHMFQLHVKEAESLLPFVALLHQSEGIHLYNYSLTSLQALEGLERLKKSRVAVV
;
A
#
# COMPACT_ATOMS: atom_id res chain seq x y z
N MET A 1 -24.57 14.41 30.55
CA MET A 1 -24.87 14.14 29.13
C MET A 1 -24.28 15.30 28.34
N PHE A 2 -23.07 15.14 27.81
CA PHE A 2 -22.44 16.20 27.01
C PHE A 2 -23.05 16.17 25.60
N PRO A 3 -23.35 17.34 25.00
CA PRO A 3 -23.81 17.39 23.62
C PRO A 3 -22.68 16.86 22.74
N PHE A 4 -22.92 15.76 22.03
CA PHE A 4 -22.05 15.31 20.96
C PHE A 4 -22.20 16.31 19.81
N HIS A 5 -21.42 17.39 19.85
CA HIS A 5 -21.25 18.24 18.68
C HIS A 5 -20.62 17.39 17.57
N HIS A 6 -21.19 17.47 16.36
CA HIS A 6 -20.71 16.73 15.20
C HIS A 6 -19.24 17.10 14.95
N LEU A 7 -18.34 16.12 15.12
CA LEU A 7 -16.90 16.35 15.01
C LEU A 7 -16.51 16.88 13.62
N SER A 8 -17.30 16.56 12.58
CA SER A 8 -17.18 17.08 11.22
C SER A 8 -17.07 18.60 11.19
N ASP A 9 -17.85 19.28 12.02
CA ASP A 9 -17.93 20.74 12.05
C ASP A 9 -16.62 21.36 12.58
N TYR A 10 -15.83 20.59 13.33
CA TYR A 10 -14.51 21.00 13.84
C TYR A 10 -13.36 20.61 12.90
N MET A 11 -13.58 19.63 12.02
CA MET A 11 -12.56 19.16 11.08
C MET A 11 -12.27 20.21 10.00
N ASP A 12 -13.29 20.94 9.55
CA ASP A 12 -13.18 21.99 8.53
C ASP A 12 -12.35 23.21 8.99
N TYR A 13 -12.10 23.36 10.30
CA TYR A 13 -11.23 24.41 10.84
C TYR A 13 -9.74 24.13 10.61
N PHE A 14 -9.36 22.89 10.35
CA PHE A 14 -7.98 22.55 10.07
C PHE A 14 -7.72 22.72 8.56
N GLY A 15 -6.90 23.71 8.20
CA GLY A 15 -6.38 23.85 6.82
C GLY A 15 -5.41 22.75 6.39
N GLY A 16 -5.34 21.63 7.13
CA GLY A 16 -4.41 20.52 6.97
C GLY A 16 -4.84 19.32 7.84
N SER A 17 -4.00 18.29 7.95
CA SER A 17 -4.32 17.09 8.74
C SER A 17 -4.66 17.45 10.19
N PRO A 18 -5.77 16.92 10.77
CA PRO A 18 -6.07 17.13 12.17
C PRO A 18 -4.93 16.58 13.05
N PRO A 19 -4.66 17.19 14.22
CA PRO A 19 -3.71 16.63 15.19
C PRO A 19 -4.03 15.16 15.48
N LEU A 20 -3.01 14.29 15.47
CA LEU A 20 -3.13 12.85 15.75
C LEU A 20 -3.96 12.52 17.00
N ALA A 21 -3.91 13.40 18.00
CA ALA A 21 -4.69 13.33 19.22
C ALA A 21 -6.21 13.34 18.99
N LEU A 22 -6.72 14.06 17.99
CA LEU A 22 -8.14 14.12 17.62
C LEU A 22 -8.57 12.91 16.78
N SER A 23 -7.66 12.37 15.97
CA SER A 23 -7.91 11.12 15.23
C SER A 23 -8.07 9.92 16.17
N ALA A 24 -7.38 9.92 17.31
CA ALA A 24 -7.44 8.83 18.27
C ALA A 24 -8.77 8.69 19.03
N VAL A 25 -9.58 9.77 19.13
CA VAL A 25 -10.69 9.91 20.09
C VAL A 25 -11.96 9.16 19.71
N ASN A 26 -12.26 9.00 18.42
CA ASN A 26 -13.40 8.20 17.94
C ASN A 26 -13.20 7.73 16.49
N SER A 27 -14.00 6.76 16.05
CA SER A 27 -13.91 6.14 14.72
C SER A 27 -14.01 7.14 13.57
N HIS A 28 -14.82 8.19 13.72
CA HIS A 28 -15.03 9.22 12.70
C HIS A 28 -13.86 10.21 12.61
N GLY A 29 -13.27 10.63 13.74
CA GLY A 29 -12.05 11.43 13.77
C GLY A 29 -10.84 10.66 13.21
N ARG A 30 -10.79 9.34 13.45
CA ARG A 30 -9.82 8.42 12.86
C ARG A 30 -9.93 8.44 11.34
N GLU A 31 -11.14 8.21 10.82
CA GLU A 31 -11.46 8.23 9.38
C GLU A 31 -11.14 9.57 8.71
N CYS A 32 -11.54 10.70 9.31
CA CYS A 32 -11.23 12.02 8.76
C CYS A 32 -9.72 12.34 8.81
N GLY A 33 -8.96 11.83 9.79
CA GLY A 33 -7.50 11.93 9.81
C GLY A 33 -6.80 11.02 8.80
N GLU A 34 -7.41 9.87 8.51
CA GLU A 34 -6.90 8.84 7.59
C GLU A 34 -7.01 9.23 6.11
N CYS A 35 -8.05 9.97 5.71
CA CYS A 35 -8.34 10.34 4.32
C CYS A 35 -7.66 11.63 3.82
N HIS A 36 -6.86 12.31 4.64
CA HIS A 36 -6.12 13.50 4.21
C HIS A 36 -4.88 13.12 3.37
N GLN A 37 -4.39 14.05 2.52
CA GLN A 37 -3.17 13.88 1.70
C GLN A 37 -1.88 13.54 2.48
N ARG A 38 -1.92 13.47 3.82
CA ARG A 38 -0.86 13.03 4.72
C ARG A 38 -1.37 12.13 5.86
N GLY A 39 -2.48 11.43 5.64
CA GLY A 39 -3.07 10.48 6.58
C GLY A 39 -2.20 9.24 6.80
N ILE A 40 -2.78 8.14 7.28
CA ILE A 40 -2.00 6.92 7.57
C ILE A 40 -1.25 6.47 6.31
N LEU A 41 0.08 6.45 6.43
CA LEU A 41 1.04 6.11 5.36
C LEU A 41 0.87 6.94 4.07
N GLY A 42 0.27 8.13 4.14
CA GLY A 42 -0.01 8.94 2.95
C GLY A 42 -1.04 8.30 2.02
N CYS A 43 -2.00 7.53 2.57
CA CYS A 43 -3.09 6.93 1.81
C CYS A 43 -3.85 8.00 1.00
N THR A 44 -4.13 7.66 -0.25
CA THR A 44 -4.95 8.47 -1.16
C THR A 44 -6.12 7.64 -1.69
N VAL A 45 -7.16 8.30 -2.21
CA VAL A 45 -8.24 7.62 -2.93
C VAL A 45 -8.05 7.89 -4.40
N ALA A 46 -7.98 6.83 -5.20
CA ALA A 46 -7.82 6.92 -6.64
C ALA A 46 -8.97 6.18 -7.33
N THR A 47 -9.48 6.79 -8.39
CA THR A 47 -10.48 6.18 -9.27
C THR A 47 -9.79 5.84 -10.59
N GLU A 48 -9.63 4.55 -10.88
CA GLU A 48 -9.12 4.04 -12.15
C GLU A 48 -10.25 3.34 -12.91
N GLY A 49 -10.74 3.99 -13.97
CA GLY A 49 -11.88 3.48 -14.73
C GLY A 49 -13.18 3.50 -13.90
N TYR A 50 -13.79 2.33 -13.71
CA TYR A 50 -15.02 2.17 -12.91
C TYR A 50 -14.75 1.77 -11.45
N GLU A 51 -13.48 1.60 -11.06
CA GLU A 51 -13.12 1.11 -9.73
C GLU A 51 -12.46 2.21 -8.90
N THR A 52 -12.97 2.42 -7.69
CA THR A 52 -12.39 3.36 -6.71
C THR A 52 -11.70 2.56 -5.63
N ARG A 53 -10.46 2.93 -5.31
CA ARG A 53 -9.59 2.23 -4.37
C ARG A 53 -8.86 3.21 -3.46
N ARG A 54 -8.55 2.73 -2.25
CA ARG A 54 -7.54 3.34 -1.40
C ARG A 54 -6.17 2.90 -1.90
N VAL A 55 -5.23 3.83 -2.04
CA VAL A 55 -3.89 3.54 -2.56
C VAL A 55 -2.85 4.08 -1.60
N ILE A 56 -1.94 3.21 -1.20
CA ILE A 56 -0.74 3.58 -0.44
C ILE A 56 0.48 3.26 -1.29
N ARG A 57 1.44 4.18 -1.30
CA ARG A 57 2.73 4.03 -1.98
C ARG A 57 3.83 4.09 -0.93
N MET A 58 4.63 3.05 -0.86
CA MET A 58 5.70 2.90 0.12
C MET A 58 7.00 2.49 -0.56
N GLY A 59 8.12 2.90 0.01
CA GLY A 59 9.42 2.32 -0.33
C GLY A 59 9.62 1.00 0.42
N SER A 60 10.50 0.14 -0.11
CA SER A 60 10.97 -1.07 0.57
C SER A 60 11.36 -0.84 2.03
N SER A 61 12.07 0.24 2.32
CA SER A 61 12.50 0.60 3.69
C SER A 61 11.36 1.00 4.64
N ASP A 62 10.13 1.24 4.15
CA ASP A 62 8.98 1.59 4.98
C ASP A 62 8.36 0.36 5.68
N ILE A 63 8.92 -0.84 5.53
CA ILE A 63 8.36 -2.08 6.09
C ILE A 63 7.98 -1.96 7.57
N GLY A 64 8.86 -1.40 8.40
CA GLY A 64 8.56 -1.21 9.83
C GLY A 64 7.39 -0.25 10.07
N ARG A 65 7.16 0.74 9.20
CA ARG A 65 5.98 1.62 9.30
C ARG A 65 4.71 0.90 8.85
N ALA A 66 4.82 0.03 7.85
CA ALA A 66 3.71 -0.78 7.37
C ALA A 66 3.25 -1.78 8.45
N GLU A 67 4.18 -2.46 9.12
CA GLU A 67 3.89 -3.36 10.24
C GLU A 67 3.14 -2.64 11.38
N HIS A 68 3.59 -1.46 11.80
CA HIS A 68 2.89 -0.67 12.82
C HIS A 68 1.48 -0.21 12.39
N ALA A 69 1.22 -0.14 11.09
CA ALA A 69 -0.06 0.25 10.51
C ALA A 69 -0.92 -0.97 10.07
N GLN A 70 -0.51 -2.20 10.37
CA GLN A 70 -1.21 -3.42 9.98
C GLN A 70 -2.69 -3.39 10.38
N TRP A 71 -2.99 -3.03 11.63
CA TRP A 71 -4.36 -2.93 12.15
C TRP A 71 -5.25 -2.01 11.31
N TRP A 72 -4.66 -1.00 10.66
CA TRP A 72 -5.37 -0.06 9.82
C TRP A 72 -5.54 -0.61 8.41
N MET A 73 -4.54 -1.31 7.89
CA MET A 73 -4.61 -1.94 6.57
C MET A 73 -5.71 -2.99 6.55
N GLU A 74 -5.79 -3.86 7.55
CA GLU A 74 -6.80 -4.92 7.67
C GLU A 74 -8.23 -4.42 7.95
N ARG A 75 -8.44 -3.11 8.13
CA ARG A 75 -9.79 -2.58 8.38
C ARG A 75 -10.59 -2.45 7.09
N GLN A 76 -11.78 -3.06 7.08
CA GLN A 76 -12.74 -2.90 6.01
C GLN A 76 -13.27 -1.47 5.99
N ARG A 77 -13.25 -0.86 4.81
CA ARG A 77 -13.80 0.46 4.52
C ARG A 77 -14.59 0.40 3.21
N ASP A 78 -15.13 1.53 2.80
CA ASP A 78 -15.96 1.66 1.59
C ASP A 78 -15.24 1.23 0.29
N TYR A 79 -13.90 1.22 0.28
CA TYR A 79 -13.08 0.81 -0.86
C TYR A 79 -11.96 -0.17 -0.46
N SER A 80 -11.64 -1.09 -1.38
CA SER A 80 -10.50 -2.00 -1.26
C SER A 80 -9.17 -1.22 -1.17
N LEU A 81 -8.19 -1.83 -0.50
CA LEU A 81 -6.87 -1.23 -0.30
C LEU A 81 -5.86 -1.80 -1.28
N GLN A 82 -5.20 -0.92 -2.02
CA GLN A 82 -4.07 -1.23 -2.87
C GLN A 82 -2.77 -0.72 -2.22
N THR A 83 -1.87 -1.65 -1.94
CA THR A 83 -0.54 -1.37 -1.41
C THR A 83 0.48 -1.49 -2.54
N ALA A 84 1.05 -0.37 -2.95
CA ALA A 84 2.12 -0.32 -3.96
C ALA A 84 3.47 -0.12 -3.28
N VAL A 85 4.39 -1.06 -3.48
CA VAL A 85 5.72 -1.06 -2.86
C VAL A 85 6.80 -0.91 -3.90
N GLU A 86 7.69 0.05 -3.71
CA GLU A 86 8.83 0.32 -4.58
C GLU A 86 10.13 -0.27 -4.02
N PHE A 87 10.75 -1.13 -4.81
CA PHE A 87 12.07 -1.69 -4.58
C PHE A 87 13.05 -1.08 -5.58
N ASN A 88 14.10 -0.46 -5.06
CA ASN A 88 15.14 0.19 -5.86
C ASN A 88 16.45 -0.57 -5.69
N GLY A 89 16.94 -1.19 -6.76
CA GLY A 89 18.25 -1.83 -6.82
C GLY A 89 18.53 -2.86 -5.71
N ALA A 90 19.81 -3.15 -5.48
CA ALA A 90 20.27 -4.15 -4.53
C ALA A 90 20.06 -3.74 -3.05
N GLU A 91 20.00 -2.45 -2.77
CA GLU A 91 19.78 -1.89 -1.42
C GLU A 91 18.43 -2.31 -0.82
N SER A 92 17.42 -2.51 -1.67
CA SER A 92 16.07 -2.89 -1.27
C SER A 92 15.87 -4.39 -1.01
N LEU A 93 16.86 -5.22 -1.32
CA LEU A 93 16.74 -6.69 -1.20
C LEU A 93 16.58 -7.17 0.25
N GLY A 94 17.18 -6.44 1.20
CA GLY A 94 17.11 -6.78 2.62
C GLY A 94 15.70 -6.72 3.20
N ASP A 95 14.82 -5.91 2.60
CA ASP A 95 13.47 -5.67 3.10
C ASP A 95 12.44 -6.66 2.53
N ILE A 96 12.81 -7.47 1.53
CA ILE A 96 11.90 -8.37 0.81
C ILE A 96 11.16 -9.30 1.76
N ALA A 97 11.87 -9.89 2.73
CA ALA A 97 11.29 -10.87 3.65
C ALA A 97 10.11 -10.27 4.44
N GLY A 98 10.28 -9.08 5.01
CA GLY A 98 9.20 -8.43 5.77
C GLY A 98 8.00 -8.08 4.88
N TRP A 99 8.23 -7.68 3.63
CA TRP A 99 7.13 -7.45 2.69
C TRP A 99 6.42 -8.73 2.26
N VAL A 100 7.12 -9.87 2.16
CA VAL A 100 6.49 -11.17 1.91
C VAL A 100 5.58 -11.54 3.06
N ASP A 101 6.07 -11.42 4.29
CA ASP A 101 5.31 -11.73 5.49
C ASP A 101 4.05 -10.85 5.59
N LEU A 102 4.21 -9.53 5.38
CA LEU A 102 3.09 -8.59 5.39
C LEU A 102 2.08 -8.88 4.27
N ALA A 103 2.54 -9.16 3.05
CA ALA A 103 1.65 -9.46 1.93
C ALA A 103 0.86 -10.76 2.18
N HIS A 104 1.51 -11.77 2.72
CA HIS A 104 0.86 -13.02 3.09
C HIS A 104 -0.21 -12.79 4.15
N LEU A 105 0.13 -12.06 5.21
CA LEU A 105 -0.79 -11.75 6.29
C LEU A 105 -2.01 -10.92 5.81
N LEU A 106 -1.80 -9.93 4.94
CA LEU A 106 -2.91 -9.17 4.37
C LEU A 106 -3.80 -10.03 3.46
N SER A 107 -3.23 -11.04 2.79
CA SER A 107 -3.98 -11.96 1.93
C SER A 107 -4.90 -12.92 2.71
N GLU A 108 -4.64 -13.12 4.00
CA GLU A 108 -5.48 -13.93 4.90
C GLU A 108 -6.61 -13.13 5.55
N SER A 109 -6.57 -11.80 5.46
CA SER A 109 -7.61 -10.95 6.04
C SER A 109 -8.92 -11.04 5.25
N GLU A 110 -10.05 -10.77 5.93
CA GLU A 110 -11.38 -10.75 5.29
C GLU A 110 -11.59 -9.54 4.36
N VAL A 111 -10.60 -8.65 4.26
CA VAL A 111 -10.69 -7.40 3.50
C VAL A 111 -10.03 -7.56 2.14
N GLY A 112 -10.66 -6.98 1.12
CA GLY A 112 -10.11 -6.95 -0.23
C GLY A 112 -8.81 -6.14 -0.29
N HIS A 113 -7.69 -6.83 -0.43
CA HIS A 113 -6.37 -6.25 -0.65
C HIS A 113 -5.88 -6.48 -2.08
N MET A 114 -5.07 -5.54 -2.55
CA MET A 114 -4.26 -5.71 -3.74
C MET A 114 -2.82 -5.29 -3.42
N PHE A 115 -1.88 -6.15 -3.75
CA PHE A 115 -0.46 -5.89 -3.62
C PHE A 115 0.15 -5.63 -5.00
N GLN A 116 0.82 -4.48 -5.13
CA GLN A 116 1.47 -4.07 -6.36
C GLN A 116 2.96 -3.86 -6.15
N LEU A 117 3.76 -4.58 -6.92
CA LEU A 117 5.21 -4.54 -6.86
C LEU A 117 5.76 -3.60 -7.93
N HIS A 118 6.56 -2.62 -7.53
CA HIS A 118 7.30 -1.74 -8.42
C HIS A 118 8.78 -2.03 -8.23
N VAL A 119 9.44 -2.58 -9.24
CA VAL A 119 10.88 -2.91 -9.19
C VAL A 119 11.62 -1.97 -10.14
N LYS A 120 12.60 -1.26 -9.60
CA LYS A 120 13.49 -0.37 -10.32
C LYS A 120 14.93 -0.87 -10.22
N GLU A 121 15.69 -0.75 -11.29
CA GLU A 121 17.15 -0.95 -11.29
C GLU A 121 17.61 -2.34 -10.79
N ALA A 122 16.76 -3.36 -10.93
CA ALA A 122 17.09 -4.73 -10.56
C ALA A 122 17.77 -5.49 -11.71
N GLU A 123 18.88 -6.15 -11.39
CA GLU A 123 19.61 -7.02 -12.34
C GLU A 123 18.95 -8.41 -12.47
N SER A 124 18.19 -8.84 -11.45
CA SER A 124 17.50 -10.13 -11.40
C SER A 124 16.19 -10.04 -10.63
N LEU A 125 15.17 -10.76 -11.12
CA LEU A 125 13.89 -10.93 -10.43
C LEU A 125 13.88 -12.13 -9.47
N LEU A 126 14.91 -12.98 -9.46
CA LEU A 126 14.97 -14.16 -8.60
C LEU A 126 14.75 -13.84 -7.10
N PRO A 127 15.32 -12.75 -6.54
CA PRO A 127 15.06 -12.41 -5.13
C PRO A 127 13.59 -12.06 -4.86
N PHE A 128 12.83 -11.64 -5.88
CA PHE A 128 11.47 -11.16 -5.75
C PHE A 128 10.42 -12.26 -5.94
N VAL A 129 10.80 -13.50 -6.27
CA VAL A 129 9.86 -14.58 -6.62
C VAL A 129 8.72 -14.74 -5.60
N ALA A 130 9.02 -14.71 -4.30
CA ALA A 130 8.01 -14.80 -3.27
C ALA A 130 7.00 -13.63 -3.32
N LEU A 131 7.47 -12.39 -3.49
CA LEU A 131 6.61 -11.21 -3.67
C LEU A 131 5.83 -11.26 -4.98
N LEU A 132 6.46 -11.73 -6.06
CA LEU A 132 5.84 -11.86 -7.37
C LEU A 132 4.62 -12.79 -7.31
N HIS A 133 4.70 -13.91 -6.60
CA HIS A 133 3.58 -14.82 -6.39
C HIS A 133 2.44 -14.20 -5.57
N GLN A 134 2.73 -13.24 -4.70
CA GLN A 134 1.74 -12.53 -3.89
C GLN A 134 1.19 -11.27 -4.58
N SER A 135 1.80 -10.82 -5.68
CA SER A 135 1.46 -9.56 -6.35
C SER A 135 0.40 -9.74 -7.43
N GLU A 136 -0.63 -8.89 -7.43
CA GLU A 136 -1.59 -8.80 -8.55
C GLU A 136 -1.18 -7.77 -9.60
N GLY A 137 -0.24 -6.89 -9.28
CA GLY A 137 0.28 -5.89 -10.22
C GLY A 137 1.81 -5.81 -10.18
N ILE A 138 2.47 -5.84 -11.35
CA ILE A 138 3.93 -5.75 -11.43
C ILE A 138 4.35 -4.66 -12.40
N HIS A 139 5.14 -3.70 -11.93
CA HIS A 139 5.72 -2.64 -12.72
C HIS A 139 7.25 -2.73 -12.67
N LEU A 140 7.86 -2.90 -13.84
CA LEU A 140 9.33 -2.97 -13.98
C LEU A 140 9.83 -1.72 -14.71
N TYR A 141 10.79 -1.02 -14.10
CA TYR A 141 11.40 0.20 -14.64
C TYR A 141 12.94 0.08 -14.68
N ASN A 142 13.57 0.64 -15.73
CA ASN A 142 15.03 0.78 -15.86
C ASN A 142 15.79 -0.49 -15.44
N TYR A 143 15.52 -1.60 -16.11
CA TYR A 143 15.99 -2.91 -15.68
C TYR A 143 17.01 -3.49 -16.67
N SER A 144 18.03 -4.18 -16.15
CA SER A 144 19.04 -4.92 -16.94
C SER A 144 18.77 -6.43 -16.89
N LEU A 145 17.52 -6.82 -16.66
CA LEU A 145 17.09 -8.21 -16.52
C LEU A 145 17.56 -9.05 -17.70
N THR A 146 18.36 -10.06 -17.38
CA THR A 146 18.81 -11.07 -18.34
C THR A 146 17.76 -12.14 -18.60
N SER A 147 16.72 -12.23 -17.76
CA SER A 147 15.63 -13.20 -17.87
C SER A 147 14.35 -12.72 -17.21
N LEU A 148 13.20 -13.06 -17.81
CA LEU A 148 11.85 -12.85 -17.27
C LEU A 148 11.22 -14.15 -16.75
N GLN A 149 11.99 -15.24 -16.66
CA GLN A 149 11.49 -16.55 -16.25
C GLN A 149 10.78 -16.53 -14.88
N ALA A 150 11.21 -15.64 -13.98
CA ALA A 150 10.56 -15.44 -12.67
C ALA A 150 9.11 -14.92 -12.75
N LEU A 151 8.65 -14.50 -13.94
CA LEU A 151 7.26 -14.09 -14.18
C LEU A 151 6.38 -15.23 -14.74
N GLU A 152 6.97 -16.36 -15.14
CA GLU A 152 6.22 -17.51 -15.64
C GLU A 152 5.44 -18.17 -14.49
N GLY A 153 4.15 -18.48 -14.72
CA GLY A 153 3.33 -19.18 -13.74
C GLY A 153 2.76 -18.33 -12.60
N LEU A 154 2.77 -16.99 -12.72
CA LEU A 154 2.14 -16.11 -11.74
C LEU A 154 0.61 -16.09 -11.87
N GLU A 155 -0.07 -16.97 -11.14
CA GLU A 155 -1.54 -17.14 -11.19
C GLU A 155 -2.33 -15.89 -10.73
N ARG A 156 -1.76 -15.08 -9.84
CA ARG A 156 -2.42 -13.89 -9.27
C ARG A 156 -2.27 -12.63 -10.12
N LEU A 157 -1.42 -12.65 -11.14
CA LEU A 157 -1.06 -11.46 -11.90
C LEU A 157 -2.25 -10.95 -12.75
N LYS A 158 -2.79 -9.79 -12.38
CA LYS A 158 -3.89 -9.13 -13.11
C LYS A 158 -3.39 -8.05 -14.06
N LYS A 159 -2.30 -7.37 -13.71
CA LYS A 159 -1.72 -6.28 -14.50
C LYS A 159 -0.19 -6.36 -14.50
N SER A 160 0.42 -6.30 -15.67
CA SER A 160 1.86 -6.11 -15.79
C SER A 160 2.16 -4.90 -16.68
N ARG A 161 3.17 -4.12 -16.30
CA ARG A 161 3.72 -3.05 -17.12
C ARG A 161 5.24 -3.11 -17.09
N VAL A 162 5.81 -3.08 -18.28
CA VAL A 162 7.24 -3.11 -18.51
C VAL A 162 7.59 -1.85 -19.29
N ALA A 163 8.38 -0.96 -18.69
CA ALA A 163 8.83 0.27 -19.33
C ALA A 163 10.35 0.21 -19.51
N VAL A 164 10.78 0.22 -20.78
CA VAL A 164 12.18 0.31 -21.19
C VAL A 164 12.44 1.76 -21.59
N VAL A 165 13.43 2.40 -20.96
CA VAL A 165 13.95 3.72 -21.37
C VAL A 165 15.28 3.51 -22.09
#